data_AF-A0A953W5Q4-F1
#
_entry.id   AF-A0A953W5Q4-F1
#
_cell.length_a   1.000
_cell.length_b   1.000
_cell.length_c   1.000
_cell.angle_alpha   90.00
_cell.angle_beta   90.00
_cell.angle_gamma   90.00
#
_symmetry.space_group_name_H-M   'P 1'
#
loop_
_entity.id
_entity.type
_entity.pdbx_description
1 polymer ?
#
loop_
_entity_poly.entity_id
_entity_poly.type
_entity_poly.pdbx_seq_one_letter_code
_entity_poly.pdbx_strand_id
1 'polypeptide(L)' 'LTGDNETRAVAYAAEAGLFQRAGIPAIICGPGSIEQAHQPDEWIERAQIEEGAAFMRRLIAQLS' A
#
# COMPACT_ATOMS: atom_id res chain seq x y z
N LEU A 1 3.09 2.32 8.34
CA LEU A 1 2.37 1.05 8.58
C LEU A 1 3.35 -0.01 9.07
N THR A 2 4.41 -0.28 8.31
CA THR A 2 5.48 -1.23 8.69
C THR A 2 6.64 -0.59 9.47
N GLY A 3 6.81 0.73 9.39
CA GLY A 3 7.95 1.44 10.01
C GLY A 3 9.25 1.36 9.21
N ASP A 4 9.24 0.61 8.10
CA ASP A 4 10.34 0.53 7.15
C ASP A 4 10.38 1.77 6.26
N ASN A 5 11.51 2.46 6.26
CA ASN A 5 11.76 3.67 5.48
C ASN A 5 12.88 3.48 4.45
N GLU A 6 13.33 2.24 4.22
CA GLU A 6 14.33 1.95 3.20
C GLU A 6 13.72 1.94 1.79
N THR A 7 14.45 2.50 0.82
CA THR A 7 14.03 2.48 -0.57
C THR A 7 14.48 1.18 -1.24
N ARG A 8 13.55 0.44 -1.82
CA ARG A 8 13.83 -0.79 -2.59
C ARG A 8 13.09 -0.75 -3.92
N ALA A 9 13.72 -1.32 -4.95
CA ALA A 9 13.08 -1.54 -6.25
C ALA A 9 12.54 -2.97 -6.31
N VAL A 10 11.31 -3.11 -6.78
CA VAL A 10 10.60 -4.39 -6.93
C VAL A 10 9.91 -4.42 -8.28
N ALA A 11 9.84 -5.59 -8.91
CA ALA A 11 9.23 -5.77 -10.22
C ALA A 11 7.71 -5.97 -10.13
N TYR A 12 7.01 -5.08 -9.42
CA TYR A 12 5.55 -5.11 -9.30
C TYR A 12 4.92 -4.13 -10.28
N ALA A 13 4.02 -4.64 -11.13
CA ALA A 13 3.23 -3.81 -12.02
C ALA A 13 1.96 -3.33 -11.29
N ALA A 14 1.71 -2.03 -11.34
CA ALA A 14 0.50 -1.42 -10.78
C ALA A 14 0.17 -0.10 -11.49
N GLU A 15 -1.03 0.43 -11.26
CA GLU A 15 -1.58 1.58 -11.97
C GLU A 15 -0.89 2.91 -11.61
N ALA A 16 -0.14 2.99 -10.50
CA ALA A 16 0.62 4.18 -10.12
C ALA A 16 1.53 4.69 -11.25
N GLY A 17 2.12 3.78 -12.02
CA GLY A 17 2.95 4.15 -13.17
C GLY A 17 2.18 4.89 -14.26
N LEU A 18 0.87 4.66 -14.42
CA LEU A 18 0.01 5.41 -15.36
C LEU A 18 -0.15 6.86 -14.90
N PHE A 19 -0.44 7.07 -13.61
CA PHE A 19 -0.60 8.41 -13.04
C PHE A 19 0.71 9.21 -13.08
N GLN A 20 1.83 8.56 -12.76
CA GLN A 20 3.16 9.18 -12.87
C GLN A 20 3.45 9.63 -14.31
N ARG A 21 3.12 8.81 -15.32
CA ARG A 21 3.25 9.19 -16.74
C ARG A 21 2.34 10.36 -17.13
N ALA A 22 1.22 10.53 -16.46
CA ALA A 22 0.33 11.68 -16.62
C ALA A 22 0.79 12.93 -15.84
N GLY A 23 1.95 12.89 -15.17
CA GLY A 23 2.47 14.02 -14.38
C GLY A 23 1.87 14.15 -12.98
N ILE A 24 1.15 13.12 -12.51
CA ILE A 24 0.51 13.10 -11.19
C ILE A 24 1.38 12.28 -10.23
N PRO A 25 1.92 12.87 -9.15
CA PRO A 25 2.61 12.11 -8.11
C PRO A 25 1.67 11.07 -7.51
N ALA A 26 2.08 9.80 -7.50
CA ALA A 26 1.27 8.69 -7.03
C ALA A 26 2.06 7.76 -6.10
N ILE A 27 1.40 7.28 -5.06
CA ILE A 27 1.91 6.32 -4.08
C ILE A 27 0.90 5.17 -3.99
N ILE A 28 1.40 3.94 -3.92
CA ILE A 28 0.59 2.77 -3.54
C ILE A 28 0.96 2.40 -2.11
N CYS A 29 -0.04 2.30 -1.25
CA CYS A 29 0.13 1.84 0.12
C CYS A 29 -1.12 1.12 0.60
N GLY A 30 -0.94 0.16 1.49
CA GLY A 30 -2.02 -0.65 2.04
C GLY A 30 -1.49 -1.72 2.98
N PRO A 31 -2.36 -2.34 3.78
CA PRO A 31 -1.98 -3.47 4.63
C PRO A 31 -1.80 -4.76 3.83
N GLY A 32 -1.20 -5.77 4.47
CA GLY A 32 -0.96 -7.10 3.88
C GLY A 32 0.50 -7.32 3.48
N SER A 33 0.76 -8.49 2.87
CA SER A 33 2.08 -8.88 2.38
C SER A 33 1.96 -9.42 0.96
N ILE A 34 2.91 -9.03 0.11
CA ILE A 34 3.02 -9.56 -1.25
C ILE A 34 3.36 -11.05 -1.26
N GLU A 35 3.98 -11.56 -0.18
CA GLU A 35 4.28 -12.99 -0.02
C GLU A 35 3.00 -13.85 0.07
N GLN A 36 1.90 -13.25 0.52
CA GLN A 36 0.59 -13.90 0.62
C GLN A 36 -0.34 -13.59 -0.58
N ALA A 37 -0.04 -12.54 -1.34
CA ALA A 37 -0.81 -12.16 -2.52
C ALA A 37 -0.59 -13.14 -3.68
N HIS A 38 -1.62 -13.31 -4.53
CA HIS A 38 -1.62 -14.19 -5.69
C HIS A 38 -1.33 -15.67 -5.39
N GLN A 39 -1.57 -16.10 -4.15
CA GLN A 39 -1.55 -17.51 -3.78
C GLN A 39 -2.98 -18.09 -3.90
N PRO A 40 -3.14 -19.41 -4.12
CA PRO A 40 -4.46 -20.05 -4.19
C PRO A 40 -5.34 -19.79 -2.97
N ASP A 41 -4.71 -19.62 -1.82
CA ASP A 41 -5.32 -19.36 -0.52
C ASP A 41 -5.09 -17.92 -0.04
N GLU A 42 -4.94 -16.95 -0.95
CA GLU A 42 -4.74 -15.53 -0.61
C GLU A 42 -5.67 -15.06 0.53
N TRP A 43 -5.06 -14.52 1.58
CA TRP A 43 -5.75 -14.08 2.78
C TRP A 43 -5.06 -12.85 3.39
N ILE A 44 -5.77 -12.19 4.30
CA ILE A 44 -5.25 -11.06 5.09
C ILE A 44 -5.83 -11.12 6.51
N GLU A 45 -5.03 -10.76 7.52
CA GLU A 45 -5.55 -10.69 8.89
C GLU A 45 -6.56 -9.56 9.02
N ARG A 46 -7.64 -9.81 9.78
CA ARG A 46 -8.61 -8.77 10.12
C ARG A 46 -7.94 -7.59 10.84
N ALA A 47 -6.93 -7.86 11.68
CA ALA A 47 -6.14 -6.83 12.34
C ALA A 47 -5.40 -5.92 11.35
N GLN A 48 -4.80 -6.48 10.29
CA GLN A 48 -4.12 -5.71 9.25
C GLN A 48 -5.08 -4.77 8.50
N ILE A 49 -6.32 -5.21 8.25
CA ILE A 49 -7.37 -4.34 7.68
C ILE A 49 -7.67 -3.15 8.62
N GLU A 50 -7.80 -3.40 9.92
CA GLU A 50 -8.05 -2.36 10.92
C GLU A 50 -6.88 -1.36 11.00
N GLU A 51 -5.64 -1.84 10.93
CA GLU A 51 -4.43 -1.00 10.88
C GLU A 51 -4.38 -0.14 9.62
N GLY A 52 -4.71 -0.71 8.46
CA GLY A 52 -4.80 0.01 7.19
C GLY A 52 -5.85 1.13 7.27
N ALA A 53 -7.03 0.84 7.81
CA ALA A 53 -8.08 1.84 8.01
C ALA A 53 -7.64 2.94 8.98
N ALA A 54 -6.96 2.59 10.07
CA ALA A 54 -6.42 3.56 11.02
C ALA A 54 -5.34 4.45 10.37
N PHE A 55 -4.48 3.88 9.52
CA PHE A 55 -3.50 4.65 8.75
C PHE A 55 -4.16 5.66 7.82
N MET A 56 -5.16 5.25 7.03
CA MET A 56 -5.86 6.16 6.12
C MET A 56 -6.54 7.31 6.86
N ARG A 57 -7.16 7.04 8.02
CA ARG A 57 -7.75 8.10 8.86
C ARG A 57 -6.70 9.11 9.33
N ARG A 58 -5.53 8.65 9.79
CA ARG A 58 -4.44 9.56 10.18
C ARG A 58 -3.93 10.39 9.01
N LEU A 59 -3.77 9.76 7.84
CA LEU A 59 -3.33 10.46 6.62
C LEU A 59 -4.33 11.55 6.22
N ILE A 60 -5.63 11.25 6.21
CA ILE A 60 -6.67 12.23 5.93
C ILE A 60 -6.58 13.40 6.92
N ALA A 61 -6.52 13.10 8.23
CA ALA A 61 -6.42 14.13 9.26
C ALA A 61 -5.15 14.99 9.17
N GLN A 62 -4.06 14.48 8.58
CA GLN A 62 -2.83 15.24 8.35
C GLN A 62 -2.88 16.12 7.09
N LEU A 63 -3.76 15.80 6.13
CA LEU A 63 -3.82 16.46 4.82
C LEU A 63 -5.07 17.36 4.64
N SER A 64 -6.07 17.23 5.52
CA SER A 64 -7.25 18.09 5.60
C SER A 64 -6.97 19.36 6.39
#